data_AF-A0AAU8FK24-F1
#
_entry.id   AF-A0AAU8FK24-F1
#
_cell.length_a   1.000
_cell.length_b   1.000
_cell.length_c   1.000
_cell.angle_alpha   90.00
_cell.angle_beta   90.00
_cell.angle_gamma   90.00
#
_symmetry.space_group_name_H-M   'P 1'
#
loop_
_entity.id
_entity.type
_entity.pdbx_description
1 polymer ?
#
loop_
_entity_poly.entity_id
_entity_poly.type
_entity_poly.pdbx_seq_one_letter_code
_entity_poly.pdbx_strand_id
1 'polypeptide(L)'
;MKNEVLDVSGMRALPPDLDSAISFMPYIRFLEQRITEEKTLKSAFYKNILNYFRDNKLPEGDVPLEDVGRYGDFFEYIYSSLSAPLVSEHQLAWGMSFPLYPTIFYGTDLLFEMLNLKPVDSQFELQKKPEEYQRERLHLIYTLILQRLYNFQVPVKIQQYHAWTDHKTGLLRYYEVLVSPEFVEVTAKEALPELNFVEIYAHFSETDGHLQLQKVLPLDMFRFRGFAVITVTDITAKMAVENIKKVQFNRIPGDSPNRYQRIIQSLKTLVQNNSIEFDLFPFVRVNGQAVYGYEQAGTGVLFQIWGENRLTPEEFRRQAEGYAARPNSFFSPDIHGEDERQIGWLAPFRNLQVRSLALVPLFVEQKLVGVLCMHTWKDERFDEKKLAALEMAFASIAQLLNIYIEEFNLELENIIKEKFTSIQPAVQWKFNEAAWHYLHRRKKVCRK
;
A
#
# COMPACT_ATOMS: atom_id res chain seq x y z
N MET A 1 -3.15 27.53 -0.92
CA MET A 1 -3.15 27.40 0.57
C MET A 1 -4.46 27.90 1.17
N LYS A 2 -4.93 27.26 2.25
CA LYS A 2 -6.18 27.60 2.96
C LYS A 2 -5.98 27.82 4.46
N ASN A 3 -6.67 28.83 5.00
CA ASN A 3 -6.83 29.13 6.42
C ASN A 3 -8.24 28.74 6.89
N GLU A 4 -8.60 27.46 6.76
CA GLU A 4 -9.91 26.94 7.15
C GLU A 4 -9.77 26.00 8.36
N VAL A 5 -10.65 26.15 9.36
CA VAL A 5 -10.71 25.26 10.51
C VAL A 5 -11.65 24.09 10.20
N LEU A 6 -11.11 22.87 10.23
CA LEU A 6 -11.84 21.64 9.94
C LEU A 6 -11.59 20.58 11.01
N ASP A 7 -12.65 20.12 11.66
CA ASP A 7 -12.62 18.93 12.51
C ASP A 7 -12.79 17.68 11.65
N VAL A 8 -11.73 16.86 11.59
CA VAL A 8 -11.69 15.63 10.78
C VAL A 8 -12.00 14.37 11.59
N SER A 9 -12.41 14.50 12.85
CA SER A 9 -12.82 13.36 13.68
C SER A 9 -14.09 12.66 13.17
N GLY A 10 -14.91 13.36 12.38
CA GLY A 10 -16.23 12.88 11.97
C GLY A 10 -17.14 12.53 13.15
N MET A 11 -16.95 13.17 14.32
CA MET A 11 -17.61 12.86 15.59
C MET A 11 -17.38 11.43 16.12
N ARG A 12 -16.31 10.74 15.67
CA ARG A 12 -16.07 9.32 15.97
C ARG A 12 -15.49 9.04 17.35
N ALA A 13 -15.08 10.06 18.11
CA ALA A 13 -14.59 9.92 19.48
C ALA A 13 -14.76 11.23 20.26
N LEU A 14 -15.10 11.13 21.56
CA LEU A 14 -15.11 12.31 22.44
C LEU A 14 -13.68 12.86 22.59
N PRO A 15 -13.50 14.20 22.51
CA PRO A 15 -12.22 14.81 22.80
C PRO A 15 -11.80 14.51 24.26
N PRO A 16 -10.55 14.05 24.52
CA PRO A 16 -10.00 14.00 25.86
C PRO A 16 -9.93 15.42 26.41
N ASP A 17 -10.12 15.56 27.71
CA ASP A 17 -9.90 16.80 28.44
C ASP A 17 -8.38 16.98 28.60
N LEU A 18 -7.75 17.72 27.69
CA LEU A 18 -6.31 18.01 27.72
C LEU A 18 -6.12 19.51 27.89
N ASP A 19 -5.15 19.89 28.72
CA ASP A 19 -4.59 21.24 28.66
C ASP A 19 -3.69 21.35 27.42
N SER A 20 -4.30 21.61 26.27
CA SER A 20 -3.64 21.70 24.97
C SER A 20 -3.97 23.02 24.29
N ALA A 21 -2.97 23.71 23.73
CA ALA A 21 -3.16 24.95 23.00
C ALA A 21 -2.12 25.12 21.88
N ILE A 22 -2.48 25.92 20.87
CA ILE A 22 -1.56 26.25 19.80
C ILE A 22 -0.47 27.16 20.34
N SER A 23 0.78 26.90 19.98
CA SER A 23 1.91 27.79 20.27
C SER A 23 2.95 27.70 19.15
N PHE A 24 3.58 28.82 18.82
CA PHE A 24 4.65 28.86 17.83
C PHE A 24 6.03 28.61 18.45
N MET A 25 6.14 28.71 19.77
CA MET A 25 7.43 28.68 20.46
C MET A 25 8.23 27.39 20.30
N PRO A 26 7.64 26.17 20.27
CA PRO A 26 8.41 24.96 19.99
C PRO A 26 9.12 25.02 18.62
N TYR A 27 8.45 25.56 17.59
CA TYR A 27 9.03 25.75 16.26
C TYR A 27 10.09 26.87 16.27
N ILE A 28 9.86 27.96 16.99
CA ILE A 28 10.85 29.04 17.14
C ILE A 28 12.14 28.54 17.80
N ARG A 29 12.04 27.77 18.89
CA ARG A 29 13.21 27.16 19.54
C ARG A 29 13.93 26.17 18.62
N PHE A 30 13.19 25.40 17.83
CA PHE A 30 13.76 24.55 16.79
C PHE A 30 14.57 25.37 15.78
N LEU A 31 14.03 26.48 15.26
CA LEU A 31 14.77 27.36 14.35
C LEU A 31 16.02 27.95 15.00
N GLU A 32 15.93 28.42 16.24
CA GLU A 32 17.06 28.97 16.99
C GLU A 32 18.19 27.94 17.13
N GLN A 33 17.86 26.69 17.48
CA GLN A 33 18.83 25.60 17.51
C GLN A 33 19.43 25.34 16.12
N ARG A 34 18.59 25.17 15.09
CA ARG A 34 19.05 24.88 13.73
C ARG A 34 19.96 25.96 13.16
N ILE A 35 19.73 27.23 13.47
CA ILE A 35 20.59 28.33 13.05
C ILE A 35 22.03 28.18 13.57
N THR A 36 22.20 27.62 14.77
CA THR A 36 23.55 27.39 15.35
C THR A 36 24.27 26.18 14.73
N GLU A 37 23.53 25.18 14.28
CA GLU A 37 24.07 23.92 13.74
C GLU A 37 24.28 23.96 12.22
N GLU A 38 23.42 24.67 11.49
CA GLU A 38 23.34 24.66 10.03
C GLU A 38 24.33 25.64 9.38
N LYS A 39 25.12 25.14 8.43
CA LYS A 39 26.16 25.90 7.73
C LYS A 39 25.78 26.29 6.30
N THR A 40 24.68 25.75 5.79
CA THR A 40 24.20 26.01 4.43
C THR A 40 23.32 27.26 4.36
N LEU A 41 22.87 27.62 3.15
CA LEU A 41 21.93 28.73 2.92
C LEU A 41 20.62 28.60 3.73
N LYS A 42 20.28 27.39 4.19
CA LYS A 42 19.13 27.17 5.10
C LYS A 42 19.20 28.03 6.37
N SER A 43 20.39 28.25 6.93
CA SER A 43 20.55 29.10 8.12
C SER A 43 20.10 30.54 7.87
N ALA A 44 20.37 31.10 6.68
CA ALA A 44 19.89 32.43 6.30
C ALA A 44 18.36 32.47 6.17
N PHE A 45 17.76 31.42 5.61
CA PHE A 45 16.32 31.29 5.52
C PHE A 45 15.66 31.20 6.91
N TYR A 46 16.17 30.36 7.82
CA TYR A 46 15.67 30.27 9.18
C TYR A 46 15.78 31.59 9.97
N LYS A 47 16.87 32.34 9.79
CA LYS A 47 17.02 33.69 10.35
C LYS A 47 15.95 34.64 9.84
N ASN A 48 15.60 34.57 8.56
CA ASN A 48 14.53 35.40 8.00
C ASN A 48 13.17 35.09 8.65
N ILE A 49 12.84 33.81 8.84
CA ILE A 49 11.61 33.39 9.52
C ILE A 49 11.58 33.91 10.97
N LEU A 50 12.71 33.82 11.68
CA LEU A 50 12.84 34.29 13.06
C LEU A 50 12.70 35.81 13.17
N ASN A 51 13.28 36.56 12.23
CA ASN A 51 13.12 38.01 12.15
C ASN A 51 11.66 38.37 11.86
N TYR A 52 11.02 37.69 10.90
CA TYR A 52 9.61 37.89 10.60
C TYR A 52 8.73 37.69 11.84
N PHE A 53 8.97 36.63 12.61
CA PHE A 53 8.25 36.37 13.87
C PHE A 53 8.38 37.54 14.86
N ARG A 54 9.61 38.06 15.05
CA ARG A 54 9.90 39.14 16.00
C ARG A 54 9.39 40.50 15.52
N ASP A 55 9.65 40.86 14.26
CA ASP A 55 9.29 42.15 13.67
C ASP A 55 7.77 42.34 13.62
N ASN A 56 7.03 41.26 13.37
CA ASN A 56 5.56 41.26 13.38
C ASN A 56 4.95 40.99 14.77
N LYS A 57 5.77 40.85 15.82
CA LYS A 57 5.33 40.62 17.21
C LYS A 57 4.32 39.48 17.33
N LEU A 58 4.61 38.37 16.66
CA LEU A 58 3.76 37.18 16.74
C LEU A 58 3.71 36.66 18.18
N PRO A 59 2.60 36.03 18.59
CA PRO A 59 2.38 35.62 19.97
C PRO A 59 3.42 34.58 20.43
N GLU A 60 4.02 34.85 21.59
CA GLU A 60 4.91 33.90 22.29
C GLU A 60 4.13 32.95 23.22
N GLY A 61 2.86 33.26 23.52
CA GLY A 61 1.99 32.47 24.39
C GLY A 61 1.06 31.52 23.64
N ASP A 62 -0.03 31.16 24.31
CA ASP A 62 -1.11 30.36 23.75
C ASP A 62 -1.85 31.16 22.66
N VAL A 63 -2.10 30.53 21.53
CA VAL A 63 -2.83 31.09 20.39
C VAL A 63 -4.22 30.46 20.35
N PRO A 64 -5.30 31.25 20.55
CA PRO A 64 -6.66 30.77 20.39
C PRO A 64 -6.90 30.25 18.96
N LEU A 65 -7.65 29.15 18.83
CA LEU A 65 -7.95 28.56 17.52
C LEU A 65 -8.68 29.54 16.58
N GLU A 66 -9.50 30.43 17.12
CA GLU A 66 -10.20 31.49 16.38
C GLU A 66 -9.27 32.57 15.80
N ASP A 67 -8.08 32.76 16.39
CA ASP A 67 -7.13 33.77 15.95
C ASP A 67 -6.14 33.24 14.90
N VAL A 68 -6.08 31.93 14.65
CA VAL A 68 -5.07 31.31 13.76
C VAL A 68 -5.09 31.88 12.34
N GLY A 69 -6.27 32.25 11.84
CA GLY A 69 -6.43 32.82 10.49
C GLY A 69 -5.66 34.14 10.28
N ARG A 70 -5.25 34.82 11.36
CA ARG A 70 -4.45 36.05 11.29
C ARG A 70 -2.98 35.80 10.96
N TYR A 71 -2.51 34.56 11.05
CA TYR A 71 -1.09 34.21 10.93
C TYR A 71 -0.76 33.44 9.64
N GLY A 72 -1.63 33.53 8.62
CA GLY A 72 -1.46 32.81 7.34
C GLY A 72 -0.09 32.99 6.69
N ASP A 73 0.41 34.23 6.61
CA ASP A 73 1.74 34.53 6.06
C ASP A 73 2.87 33.84 6.83
N PHE A 74 2.73 33.73 8.16
CA PHE A 74 3.69 32.99 8.99
C PHE A 74 3.61 31.48 8.73
N PHE A 75 2.40 30.95 8.52
CA PHE A 75 2.22 29.54 8.18
C PHE A 75 2.80 29.19 6.81
N GLU A 76 2.82 30.13 5.85
CA GLU A 76 3.53 29.94 4.58
C GLU A 76 5.06 29.81 4.77
N TYR A 77 5.65 30.57 5.71
CA TYR A 77 7.04 30.37 6.10
C TYR A 77 7.28 29.00 6.73
N ILE A 78 6.39 28.54 7.61
CA ILE A 78 6.45 27.20 8.21
C ILE A 78 6.38 26.14 7.12
N TYR A 79 5.38 26.20 6.24
CA TYR A 79 5.23 25.31 5.10
C TYR A 79 6.49 25.27 4.24
N SER A 80 7.03 26.43 3.86
CA SER A 80 8.23 26.54 3.01
C SER A 80 9.49 25.98 3.68
N SER A 81 9.55 25.97 5.02
CA SER A 81 10.69 25.44 5.77
C SER A 81 10.64 23.94 6.01
N LEU A 82 9.44 23.36 6.05
CA LEU A 82 9.20 21.95 6.39
C LEU A 82 8.87 21.08 5.17
N SER A 83 8.43 21.68 4.07
CA SER A 83 8.15 20.99 2.82
C SER A 83 9.39 20.82 1.95
N ALA A 84 9.34 19.86 1.02
CA ALA A 84 10.42 19.64 0.06
C ALA A 84 10.44 20.78 -0.99
N PRO A 85 11.58 21.49 -1.20
CA PRO A 85 11.62 22.72 -2.01
C PRO A 85 11.15 22.61 -3.47
N LEU A 86 11.17 21.41 -4.04
CA LEU A 86 10.82 21.16 -5.44
C LEU A 86 9.40 20.64 -5.63
N VAL A 87 8.69 20.35 -4.53
CA VAL A 87 7.34 19.77 -4.61
C VAL A 87 6.33 20.90 -4.60
N SER A 88 5.52 20.97 -5.65
CA SER A 88 4.41 21.94 -5.74
C SER A 88 3.36 21.66 -4.65
N GLU A 89 2.69 22.70 -4.16
CA GLU A 89 1.54 22.57 -3.26
C GLU A 89 0.41 21.70 -3.84
N HIS A 90 0.29 21.61 -5.17
CA HIS A 90 -0.68 20.76 -5.86
C HIS A 90 -0.29 19.26 -5.85
N GLN A 91 0.91 18.92 -5.39
CA GLN A 91 1.42 17.54 -5.32
C GLN A 91 1.67 17.09 -3.88
N LEU A 92 1.56 17.99 -2.90
CA LEU A 92 1.81 17.72 -1.50
C LEU A 92 0.56 18.05 -0.68
N ALA A 93 -0.16 17.03 -0.23
CA ALA A 93 -1.22 17.20 0.75
C ALA A 93 -0.58 17.40 2.13
N TRP A 94 -0.54 18.64 2.60
CA TRP A 94 0.15 19.04 3.83
C TRP A 94 -0.69 20.02 4.63
N GLY A 95 -0.60 19.97 5.95
CA GLY A 95 -1.31 20.90 6.82
C GLY A 95 -0.78 20.98 8.23
N MET A 96 -1.33 21.91 8.99
CA MET A 96 -1.09 22.09 10.41
C MET A 96 -2.37 21.78 11.18
N SER A 97 -2.22 21.05 12.28
CA SER A 97 -3.32 20.70 13.16
C SER A 97 -3.05 21.07 14.60
N PHE A 98 -4.15 21.24 15.32
CA PHE A 98 -4.16 21.48 16.75
C PHE A 98 -3.44 20.32 17.48
N PRO A 99 -2.58 20.61 18.47
CA PRO A 99 -1.77 19.60 19.14
C PRO A 99 -2.64 18.52 19.79
N LEU A 100 -2.50 17.28 19.31
CA LEU A 100 -3.21 16.09 19.81
C LEU A 100 -4.73 16.08 19.58
N TYR A 101 -5.27 17.01 18.80
CA TYR A 101 -6.68 17.03 18.36
C TYR A 101 -6.77 16.92 16.83
N PRO A 102 -7.80 16.25 16.30
CA PRO A 102 -8.02 16.10 14.87
C PRO A 102 -8.63 17.36 14.25
N THR A 103 -8.09 18.53 14.59
CA THR A 103 -8.56 19.83 14.11
C THR A 103 -7.48 20.47 13.28
N ILE A 104 -7.69 20.53 11.97
CA ILE A 104 -6.79 21.14 11.00
C ILE A 104 -7.17 22.61 10.89
N PHE A 105 -6.19 23.50 10.91
CA PHE A 105 -6.44 24.95 10.84
C PHE A 105 -5.71 25.66 9.69
N TYR A 106 -4.79 24.96 9.03
CA TYR A 106 -4.05 25.48 7.88
C TYR A 106 -3.57 24.33 6.99
N GLY A 107 -3.45 24.55 5.68
CA GLY A 107 -2.88 23.55 4.78
C GLY A 107 -3.00 23.85 3.30
N THR A 108 -2.52 22.92 2.48
CA THR A 108 -2.58 22.99 1.02
C THR A 108 -4.00 22.73 0.52
N ASP A 109 -4.33 23.29 -0.65
CA ASP A 109 -5.66 23.12 -1.25
C ASP A 109 -5.98 21.63 -1.47
N LEU A 110 -4.98 20.87 -1.93
CA LEU A 110 -5.05 19.42 -2.12
C LEU A 110 -5.47 18.68 -0.84
N LEU A 111 -4.92 19.05 0.33
CA LEU A 111 -5.31 18.41 1.59
C LEU A 111 -6.80 18.61 1.87
N PHE A 112 -7.29 19.85 1.76
CA PHE A 112 -8.70 20.16 2.01
C PHE A 112 -9.63 19.52 0.97
N GLU A 113 -9.22 19.45 -0.30
CA GLU A 113 -9.96 18.71 -1.32
C GLU A 113 -10.10 17.23 -0.94
N MET A 114 -9.00 16.59 -0.51
CA MET A 114 -9.00 15.20 -0.09
C MET A 114 -9.87 14.93 1.14
N LEU A 115 -9.85 15.82 2.13
CA LEU A 115 -10.66 15.69 3.35
C LEU A 115 -12.16 15.88 3.10
N ASN A 116 -12.52 16.62 2.04
CA ASN A 116 -13.90 16.82 1.62
C ASN A 116 -14.44 15.66 0.76
N LEU A 117 -13.60 14.71 0.36
CA LEU A 117 -14.06 13.50 -0.34
C LEU A 117 -14.89 12.66 0.64
N LYS A 118 -16.21 12.63 0.42
CA LYS A 118 -17.10 11.73 1.16
C LYS A 118 -16.76 10.28 0.77
N PRO A 119 -16.46 9.39 1.73
CA PRO A 119 -16.32 7.98 1.41
C PRO A 119 -17.66 7.47 0.87
N VAL A 120 -17.68 7.03 -0.39
CA VAL A 120 -18.78 6.25 -0.93
C VAL A 120 -18.76 4.92 -0.19
N ASP A 121 -19.87 4.56 0.46
CA ASP A 121 -20.10 3.35 1.26
C ASP A 121 -19.05 2.26 1.05
N SER A 122 -18.00 2.31 1.86
CA SER A 122 -16.91 1.35 1.82
C SER A 122 -17.38 0.08 2.53
N GLN A 123 -17.97 -0.85 1.77
CA GLN A 123 -18.28 -2.21 2.24
C GLN A 123 -17.04 -3.04 2.65
N PHE A 124 -15.82 -2.48 2.54
CA PHE A 124 -14.57 -3.22 2.67
C PHE A 124 -13.59 -2.72 3.74
N GLU A 125 -13.91 -1.69 4.52
CA GLU A 125 -13.16 -1.41 5.74
C GLU A 125 -14.01 -1.82 6.95
N LEU A 126 -13.44 -2.69 7.80
CA LEU A 126 -13.84 -2.78 9.20
C LEU A 126 -13.69 -1.37 9.78
N GLN A 127 -14.77 -0.60 9.79
CA GLN A 127 -14.77 0.70 10.45
C GLN A 127 -14.44 0.43 11.92
N LYS A 128 -13.28 0.94 12.37
CA LYS A 128 -12.87 0.86 13.76
C LYS A 128 -13.99 1.38 14.65
N LYS A 129 -14.24 0.72 15.77
CA LYS A 129 -15.21 1.22 16.75
C LYS A 129 -14.71 2.53 17.37
N PRO A 130 -15.60 3.43 17.83
CA PRO A 130 -15.20 4.66 18.55
C PRO A 130 -14.15 4.42 19.66
N GLU A 131 -14.30 3.34 20.41
CA GLU A 131 -13.38 2.91 21.48
C GLU A 131 -11.96 2.62 20.97
N GLU A 132 -11.83 2.04 19.78
CA GLU A 132 -10.52 1.75 19.17
C GLU A 132 -9.81 3.03 18.75
N TYR A 133 -10.54 4.02 18.22
CA TYR A 133 -10.00 5.34 17.93
C TYR A 133 -9.54 6.06 19.21
N GLN A 134 -10.33 5.97 20.28
CA GLN A 134 -9.94 6.55 21.58
C GLN A 134 -8.67 5.89 22.13
N ARG A 135 -8.58 4.56 22.10
CA ARG A 135 -7.39 3.82 22.54
C ARG A 135 -6.14 4.22 21.74
N GLU A 136 -6.22 4.25 20.41
CA GLU A 136 -5.10 4.64 19.56
C GLU A 136 -4.64 6.08 19.84
N ARG A 137 -5.59 6.99 20.06
CA ARG A 137 -5.30 8.37 20.43
C ARG A 137 -4.58 8.45 21.77
N LEU A 138 -5.04 7.73 22.79
CA LEU A 138 -4.39 7.68 24.09
C LEU A 138 -2.98 7.10 24.01
N HIS A 139 -2.78 6.02 23.24
CA HIS A 139 -1.45 5.47 23.01
C HIS A 139 -0.50 6.48 22.37
N LEU A 140 -0.96 7.28 21.40
CA LEU A 140 -0.17 8.35 20.80
C LEU A 140 0.23 9.40 21.86
N ILE A 141 -0.72 9.84 22.69
CA ILE A 141 -0.48 10.84 23.74
C ILE A 141 0.54 10.31 24.75
N TYR A 142 0.38 9.09 25.25
CA TYR A 142 1.31 8.49 26.20
C TYR A 142 2.69 8.25 25.60
N THR A 143 2.77 7.84 24.33
CA THR A 143 4.04 7.72 23.62
C THR A 143 4.78 9.06 23.61
N LEU A 144 4.06 10.16 23.32
CA LEU A 144 4.66 11.49 23.32
C LEU A 144 5.10 11.91 24.73
N ILE A 145 4.29 11.70 25.77
CA ILE A 145 4.66 12.00 27.17
C ILE A 145 5.94 11.26 27.56
N LEU A 146 5.98 9.94 27.34
CA LEU A 146 7.12 9.09 27.72
C LEU A 146 8.40 9.47 26.96
N GLN A 147 8.28 9.79 25.68
CA GLN A 147 9.42 10.24 24.88
C GLN A 147 9.97 11.58 25.37
N ARG A 148 9.11 12.56 25.65
CA ARG A 148 9.54 13.94 25.97
C ARG A 148 9.96 14.12 27.43
N LEU A 149 9.33 13.41 28.37
CA LEU A 149 9.55 13.63 29.81
C LEU A 149 10.36 12.53 30.48
N TYR A 150 10.39 11.31 29.91
CA TYR A 150 11.08 10.16 30.48
C TYR A 150 12.22 9.63 29.61
N ASN A 151 12.44 10.21 28.42
CA ASN A 151 13.39 9.70 27.42
C ASN A 151 13.18 8.20 27.10
N PHE A 152 11.92 7.75 27.15
CA PHE A 152 11.55 6.36 26.94
C PHE A 152 10.85 6.21 25.59
N GLN A 153 11.43 5.39 24.71
CA GLN A 153 10.88 5.14 23.38
C GLN A 153 10.00 3.90 23.38
N VAL A 154 8.72 4.10 23.11
CA VAL A 154 7.76 3.01 22.88
C VAL A 154 7.67 2.72 21.38
N PRO A 155 7.89 1.48 20.92
CA PRO A 155 7.76 1.10 19.51
C PRO A 155 6.28 0.96 19.14
N VAL A 156 5.55 2.07 19.07
CA VAL A 156 4.15 2.05 18.63
C VAL A 156 4.09 2.14 17.10
N LYS A 157 3.54 1.12 16.46
CA LYS A 157 3.21 1.16 15.02
C LYS A 157 1.89 1.90 14.83
N ILE A 158 1.95 3.22 14.74
CA ILE A 158 0.79 4.03 14.34
C ILE A 158 0.93 4.32 12.84
N GLN A 159 0.55 3.36 12.00
CA GLN A 159 0.34 3.62 10.58
C GLN A 159 -1.16 3.63 10.33
N GLN A 160 -1.68 4.83 10.08
CA GLN A 160 -3.04 5.01 9.63
C GLN A 160 -2.99 5.28 8.13
N TYR A 161 -3.48 4.33 7.35
CA TYR A 161 -3.83 4.58 5.97
C TYR A 161 -5.33 4.45 5.82
N HIS A 162 -5.90 5.25 4.94
CA HIS A 162 -7.31 5.21 4.58
C HIS A 162 -7.45 4.69 3.16
N ALA A 163 -8.38 3.77 2.94
CA ALA A 163 -8.76 3.33 1.61
C ALA A 163 -10.14 3.87 1.24
N TRP A 164 -10.30 4.25 -0.02
CA TRP A 164 -11.62 4.52 -0.60
C TRP A 164 -11.68 4.06 -2.05
N THR A 165 -12.88 3.90 -2.57
CA THR A 165 -13.10 3.59 -3.98
C THR A 165 -13.21 4.89 -4.78
N ASP A 166 -12.32 5.06 -5.75
CA ASP A 166 -12.38 6.17 -6.70
C ASP A 166 -13.60 6.01 -7.61
N HIS A 167 -14.46 7.03 -7.67
CA HIS A 167 -15.72 6.95 -8.41
C HIS A 167 -15.56 6.91 -9.93
N LYS A 168 -14.42 7.37 -10.48
CA LYS A 168 -14.18 7.40 -11.93
C LYS A 168 -13.71 6.04 -12.41
N THR A 169 -12.84 5.40 -11.63
CA THR A 169 -12.19 4.14 -12.02
C THR A 169 -12.85 2.92 -11.38
N GLY A 170 -13.55 3.08 -10.25
CA GLY A 170 -14.04 1.98 -9.43
C GLY A 170 -12.93 1.21 -8.69
N LEU A 171 -11.70 1.75 -8.64
CA LEU A 171 -10.56 1.12 -8.00
C LEU A 171 -10.30 1.70 -6.62
N LEU A 172 -9.68 0.90 -5.74
CA LEU A 172 -9.27 1.37 -4.43
C LEU A 172 -8.08 2.33 -4.56
N ARG A 173 -8.12 3.41 -3.79
CA ARG A 173 -7.00 4.31 -3.57
C ARG A 173 -6.64 4.26 -2.10
N TYR A 174 -5.35 4.28 -1.80
CA TYR A 174 -4.82 4.18 -0.44
C TYR A 174 -3.95 5.39 -0.15
N TYR A 175 -4.24 6.06 0.96
CA TYR A 175 -3.48 7.23 1.38
C TYR A 175 -3.03 7.08 2.82
N GLU A 176 -1.73 7.26 3.02
CA GLU A 176 -1.11 7.25 4.34
C GLU A 176 -1.21 8.66 4.94
N VAL A 177 -1.76 8.77 6.15
CA VAL A 177 -1.81 10.03 6.89
C VAL A 177 -0.76 9.98 7.98
N LEU A 178 0.26 10.82 7.84
CA LEU A 178 1.29 11.02 8.85
C LEU A 178 0.97 12.28 9.63
N VAL A 179 0.82 12.14 10.95
CA VAL A 179 0.69 13.27 11.89
C VAL A 179 1.97 13.34 12.71
N SER A 180 2.82 14.31 12.42
CA SER A 180 4.07 14.54 13.15
C SER A 180 3.84 15.50 14.33
N PRO A 181 4.02 15.04 15.59
CA PRO A 181 3.94 15.89 16.77
C PRO A 181 5.28 16.56 17.10
N GLU A 182 6.21 16.69 16.14
CA GLU A 182 7.57 17.20 16.39
C GLU A 182 7.55 18.56 17.11
N PHE A 183 6.68 19.47 16.67
CA PHE A 183 6.51 20.81 17.24
C PHE A 183 5.48 20.88 18.36
N VAL A 184 5.14 19.76 19.00
CA VAL A 184 4.35 19.72 20.23
C VAL A 184 5.30 19.56 21.41
N GLU A 185 5.36 20.56 22.27
CA GLU A 185 6.02 20.51 23.57
C GLU A 185 5.09 19.88 24.61
N VAL A 186 5.69 19.06 25.49
CA VAL A 186 5.01 18.47 26.65
C VAL A 186 5.71 18.96 27.90
N THR A 187 4.95 19.50 28.85
CA THR A 187 5.44 19.90 30.17
C THR A 187 4.58 19.30 31.26
N ALA A 188 5.18 18.88 32.37
CA ALA A 188 4.45 18.47 33.56
C ALA A 188 4.05 19.70 34.39
N LYS A 189 2.82 19.70 34.92
CA LYS A 189 2.32 20.70 35.87
C LYS A 189 2.76 20.39 37.30
N GLU A 190 3.08 19.13 37.56
CA GLU A 190 3.44 18.59 38.87
C GLU A 190 4.69 17.70 38.77
N ALA A 191 5.16 17.18 39.90
CA ALA A 191 6.29 16.26 39.92
C ALA A 191 5.94 14.95 39.17
N LEU A 192 6.88 14.48 38.36
CA LEU A 192 6.70 13.26 37.56
C LEU A 192 6.74 12.02 38.46
N PRO A 193 5.78 11.08 38.34
CA PRO A 193 5.85 9.82 39.04
C PRO A 193 7.02 8.98 38.52
N GLU A 194 7.67 8.22 39.42
CA GLU A 194 8.62 7.19 39.04
C GLU A 194 7.89 6.04 38.35
N LEU A 195 8.41 5.60 37.21
CA LEU A 195 7.77 4.59 36.37
C LEU A 195 8.57 3.28 36.36
N ASN A 196 7.87 2.16 36.46
CA ASN A 196 8.40 0.88 36.04
C ASN A 196 8.22 0.72 34.52
N PHE A 197 9.29 0.96 33.75
CA PHE A 197 9.23 0.92 32.30
C PHE A 197 8.84 -0.45 31.72
N VAL A 198 9.07 -1.54 32.44
CA VAL A 198 8.64 -2.89 32.02
C VAL A 198 7.11 -3.00 32.07
N GLU A 199 6.50 -2.50 33.14
CA GLU A 199 5.03 -2.46 33.30
C GLU A 199 4.40 -1.50 32.29
N ILE A 200 4.96 -0.30 32.13
CA ILE A 200 4.50 0.68 31.14
C ILE A 200 4.51 0.07 29.73
N TYR A 201 5.59 -0.62 29.36
CA TYR A 201 5.67 -1.27 28.06
C TYR A 201 4.60 -2.35 27.88
N ALA A 202 4.33 -3.15 28.92
CA ALA A 202 3.29 -4.18 28.89
C ALA A 202 1.90 -3.58 28.61
N HIS A 203 1.58 -2.44 29.21
CA HIS A 203 0.29 -1.76 29.00
C HIS A 203 0.04 -1.33 27.54
N PHE A 204 1.06 -1.05 26.74
CA PHE A 204 0.85 -0.76 25.31
C PHE A 204 0.41 -1.97 24.49
N SER A 205 0.63 -3.18 25.00
CA SER A 205 0.27 -4.44 24.33
C SER A 205 -1.07 -5.02 24.82
N GLU A 206 -1.59 -4.53 25.95
CA GLU A 206 -2.84 -4.97 26.56
C GLU A 206 -4.04 -4.24 25.95
N THR A 207 -5.17 -4.94 25.79
CA THR A 207 -6.42 -4.38 25.22
C THR A 207 -6.85 -3.09 25.94
N ASP A 208 -6.79 -3.10 27.27
CA ASP A 208 -7.22 -2.01 28.15
C ASP A 208 -6.04 -1.29 28.84
N GLY A 209 -4.81 -1.50 28.39
CA GLY A 209 -3.65 -0.94 29.08
C GLY A 209 -3.59 0.59 29.04
N HIS A 210 -4.24 1.24 28.08
CA HIS A 210 -4.48 2.69 28.08
C HIS A 210 -5.17 3.20 29.35
N LEU A 211 -6.06 2.40 29.97
CA LEU A 211 -6.70 2.76 31.25
C LEU A 211 -5.72 2.68 32.42
N GLN A 212 -4.76 1.76 32.38
CA GLN A 212 -3.72 1.67 33.40
C GLN A 212 -2.72 2.81 33.26
N LEU A 213 -2.34 3.16 32.01
CA LEU A 213 -1.55 4.35 31.72
C LEU A 213 -2.24 5.61 32.26
N GLN A 214 -3.57 5.72 32.16
CA GLN A 214 -4.32 6.85 32.71
C GLN A 214 -4.32 6.93 34.24
N LYS A 215 -4.21 5.81 34.95
CA LYS A 215 -4.09 5.83 36.41
C LYS A 215 -2.70 6.28 36.88
N VAL A 216 -1.65 5.86 36.16
CA VAL A 216 -0.25 6.15 36.52
C VAL A 216 0.18 7.52 36.01
N LEU A 217 -0.31 7.91 34.83
CA LEU A 217 -0.06 9.18 34.14
C LEU A 217 -1.40 9.85 33.79
N PRO A 218 -2.14 10.40 34.77
CA PRO A 218 -3.31 11.22 34.51
C PRO A 218 -3.00 12.37 33.54
N LEU A 219 -3.86 12.57 32.53
CA LEU A 219 -3.58 13.52 31.44
C LEU A 219 -3.64 14.99 31.86
N ASP A 220 -4.37 15.29 32.93
CA ASP A 220 -4.48 16.61 33.55
C ASP A 220 -3.16 17.08 34.17
N MET A 221 -2.23 16.17 34.50
CA MET A 221 -0.86 16.48 34.94
C MET A 221 -0.01 17.13 33.85
N PHE A 222 -0.42 17.05 32.59
CA PHE A 222 0.39 17.48 31.46
C PHE A 222 -0.21 18.68 30.76
N ARG A 223 0.67 19.50 30.19
CA ARG A 223 0.35 20.58 29.29
C ARG A 223 1.01 20.34 27.94
N PHE A 224 0.26 20.57 26.87
CA PHE A 224 0.69 20.39 25.50
C PHE A 224 0.63 21.73 24.77
N ARG A 225 1.74 22.18 24.18
CA ARG A 225 1.81 23.46 23.46
C ARG A 225 2.51 23.28 22.13
N GLY A 226 1.94 23.79 21.06
CA GLY A 226 2.56 23.63 19.74
C GLY A 226 1.58 23.46 18.60
N PHE A 227 2.00 22.75 17.58
CA PHE A 227 1.14 22.26 16.51
C PHE A 227 1.70 20.93 15.98
N ALA A 228 0.85 20.13 15.36
CA ALA A 228 1.28 18.96 14.62
C ALA A 228 1.26 19.25 13.12
N VAL A 229 2.13 18.58 12.39
CA VAL A 229 2.21 18.66 10.92
C VAL A 229 1.58 17.41 10.33
N ILE A 230 0.63 17.60 9.43
CA ILE A 230 -0.04 16.53 8.70
C ILE A 230 0.56 16.44 7.31
N THR A 231 0.86 15.22 6.86
CA THR A 231 1.20 14.94 5.47
C THR A 231 0.42 13.72 5.01
N VAL A 232 -0.19 13.82 3.83
CA VAL A 232 -0.95 12.72 3.24
C VAL A 232 -0.27 12.26 1.96
N THR A 233 0.01 10.96 1.87
CA THR A 233 0.80 10.39 0.77
C THR A 233 0.03 9.33 0.00
N ASP A 234 0.08 9.47 -1.33
CA ASP A 234 -0.15 8.47 -2.38
C ASP A 234 0.48 7.09 -2.14
N ILE A 235 -0.13 6.15 -1.38
CA ILE A 235 0.45 4.80 -1.19
C ILE A 235 -0.26 3.68 -1.95
N THR A 236 -1.14 4.00 -2.90
CA THR A 236 -1.93 3.03 -3.67
C THR A 236 -1.08 1.95 -4.34
N ALA A 237 -0.01 2.36 -5.02
CA ALA A 237 0.88 1.44 -5.72
C ALA A 237 1.61 0.49 -4.74
N LYS A 238 2.13 1.04 -3.62
CA LYS A 238 2.74 0.27 -2.54
C LYS A 238 1.75 -0.73 -1.94
N MET A 239 0.53 -0.29 -1.64
CA MET A 239 -0.52 -1.13 -1.06
C MET A 239 -1.01 -2.22 -2.01
N ALA A 240 -1.09 -1.95 -3.32
CA ALA A 240 -1.40 -2.96 -4.31
C ALA A 240 -0.38 -4.12 -4.29
N VAL A 241 0.92 -3.80 -4.23
CA VAL A 241 1.98 -4.81 -4.11
C VAL A 241 1.90 -5.55 -2.78
N GLU A 242 1.70 -4.85 -1.67
CA GLU A 242 1.54 -5.47 -0.34
C GLU A 242 0.31 -6.39 -0.29
N ASN A 243 -0.79 -6.04 -0.95
CA ASN A 243 -1.96 -6.90 -1.06
C ASN A 243 -1.66 -8.18 -1.85
N ILE A 244 -0.91 -8.09 -2.96
CA ILE A 244 -0.45 -9.27 -3.70
C ILE A 244 0.39 -10.18 -2.80
N LYS A 245 1.32 -9.61 -2.00
CA LYS A 245 2.12 -10.38 -1.03
C LYS A 245 1.26 -11.02 0.04
N LYS A 246 0.32 -10.30 0.66
CA LYS A 246 -0.59 -10.83 1.69
C LYS A 246 -1.38 -12.04 1.20
N VAL A 247 -1.83 -12.01 -0.06
CA VAL A 247 -2.54 -13.12 -0.69
C VAL A 247 -1.67 -14.39 -0.79
N GLN A 248 -0.34 -14.26 -0.84
CA GLN A 248 0.60 -15.41 -0.83
C GLN A 248 0.68 -16.09 0.55
N PHE A 249 0.58 -15.31 1.63
CA PHE A 249 0.72 -15.79 3.01
C PHE A 249 -0.60 -16.37 3.56
N ASN A 250 -1.73 -15.74 3.26
CA ASN A 250 -3.05 -16.13 3.81
C ASN A 250 -3.70 -17.22 2.96
N ARG A 251 -3.13 -18.44 3.03
CA ARG A 251 -3.61 -19.61 2.28
C ARG A 251 -4.82 -20.23 2.98
N ILE A 252 -5.98 -20.13 2.36
CA ILE A 252 -7.16 -20.95 2.68
C ILE A 252 -7.21 -22.09 1.65
N PRO A 253 -7.10 -23.37 2.05
CA PRO A 253 -7.26 -24.51 1.15
C PRO A 253 -8.62 -24.45 0.45
N GLY A 254 -8.63 -24.52 -0.90
CA GLY A 254 -9.86 -24.51 -1.70
C GLY A 254 -10.38 -23.13 -2.16
N ASP A 255 -9.78 -22.01 -1.73
CA ASP A 255 -10.22 -20.63 -2.08
C ASP A 255 -9.51 -20.05 -3.33
N SER A 256 -9.01 -20.90 -4.24
CA SER A 256 -8.15 -20.46 -5.35
C SER A 256 -8.79 -19.42 -6.29
N PRO A 257 -10.08 -19.52 -6.70
CA PRO A 257 -10.69 -18.53 -7.59
C PRO A 257 -10.73 -17.11 -7.00
N ASN A 258 -11.12 -16.99 -5.73
CA ASN A 258 -11.16 -15.68 -5.03
C ASN A 258 -9.75 -15.13 -4.81
N ARG A 259 -8.74 -15.99 -4.68
CA ARG A 259 -7.33 -15.61 -4.56
C ARG A 259 -6.87 -14.81 -5.77
N TYR A 260 -7.06 -15.34 -6.98
CA TYR A 260 -6.63 -14.67 -8.20
C TYR A 260 -7.42 -13.40 -8.45
N GLN A 261 -8.73 -13.39 -8.20
CA GLN A 261 -9.52 -12.17 -8.36
C GLN A 261 -8.97 -11.00 -7.51
N ARG A 262 -8.55 -11.27 -6.26
CA ARG A 262 -7.91 -10.25 -5.39
C ARG A 262 -6.56 -9.77 -5.95
N ILE A 263 -5.78 -10.66 -6.57
CA ILE A 263 -4.50 -10.32 -7.21
C ILE A 263 -4.75 -9.44 -8.45
N ILE A 264 -5.66 -9.86 -9.34
CA ILE A 264 -6.00 -9.09 -10.54
C ILE A 264 -6.52 -7.71 -10.16
N GLN A 265 -7.39 -7.61 -9.15
CA GLN A 265 -7.86 -6.33 -8.63
C GLN A 265 -6.72 -5.45 -8.10
N SER A 266 -5.72 -6.04 -7.46
CA SER A 266 -4.52 -5.33 -7.00
C SER A 266 -3.67 -4.85 -8.18
N LEU A 267 -3.51 -5.64 -9.24
CA LEU A 267 -2.80 -5.23 -10.45
C LEU A 267 -3.52 -4.08 -11.18
N LYS A 268 -4.86 -4.15 -11.29
CA LYS A 268 -5.69 -3.05 -11.82
C LYS A 268 -5.51 -1.77 -11.00
N THR A 269 -5.50 -1.91 -9.67
CA THR A 269 -5.24 -0.80 -8.74
C THR A 269 -3.85 -0.21 -8.94
N LEU A 270 -2.83 -1.05 -9.13
CA LEU A 270 -1.46 -0.63 -9.37
C LEU A 270 -1.32 0.19 -10.66
N VAL A 271 -1.92 -0.28 -11.76
CA VAL A 271 -1.90 0.46 -13.04
C VAL A 271 -2.96 1.57 -13.10
N GLN A 272 -3.79 1.71 -12.08
CA GLN A 272 -4.87 2.70 -11.99
C GLN A 272 -5.75 2.73 -13.25
N ASN A 273 -6.13 1.57 -13.76
CA ASN A 273 -7.04 1.44 -14.89
C ASN A 273 -7.82 0.13 -14.77
N ASN A 274 -9.14 0.23 -14.63
CA ASN A 274 -10.02 -0.92 -14.41
C ASN A 274 -10.37 -1.66 -15.71
N SER A 275 -10.19 -1.00 -16.86
CA SER A 275 -10.38 -1.57 -18.20
C SER A 275 -9.22 -2.45 -18.65
N ILE A 276 -8.06 -2.31 -18.01
CA ILE A 276 -6.89 -3.19 -18.23
C ILE A 276 -7.11 -4.49 -17.46
N GLU A 277 -6.82 -5.58 -18.13
CA GLU A 277 -6.95 -6.92 -17.59
C GLU A 277 -5.62 -7.64 -17.54
N PHE A 278 -5.57 -8.68 -16.71
CA PHE A 278 -4.38 -9.45 -16.48
C PHE A 278 -4.67 -10.94 -16.59
N ASP A 279 -3.68 -11.68 -17.07
CA ASP A 279 -3.66 -13.13 -17.12
C ASP A 279 -2.32 -13.63 -16.60
N LEU A 280 -2.37 -14.65 -15.75
CA LEU A 280 -1.17 -15.28 -15.19
C LEU A 280 -1.05 -16.69 -15.74
N PHE A 281 0.05 -16.98 -16.42
CA PHE A 281 0.30 -18.28 -17.03
C PHE A 281 1.54 -18.95 -16.42
N PRO A 282 1.36 -19.83 -15.42
CA PRO A 282 2.46 -20.55 -14.81
C PRO A 282 3.03 -21.63 -15.74
N PHE A 283 4.35 -21.79 -15.72
CA PHE A 283 5.05 -22.83 -16.48
C PHE A 283 5.26 -24.07 -15.62
N VAL A 284 4.29 -24.98 -15.65
CA VAL A 284 4.37 -26.28 -14.96
C VAL A 284 5.05 -27.34 -15.82
N ARG A 285 5.73 -28.29 -15.16
CA ARG A 285 6.48 -29.35 -15.81
C ARG A 285 6.18 -30.70 -15.18
N VAL A 286 6.16 -31.74 -16.00
CA VAL A 286 6.09 -33.14 -15.58
C VAL A 286 7.24 -33.87 -16.26
N ASN A 287 8.05 -34.61 -15.49
CA ASN A 287 9.26 -35.28 -15.99
C ASN A 287 10.21 -34.33 -16.75
N GLY A 288 10.32 -33.08 -16.30
CA GLY A 288 11.17 -32.05 -16.92
C GLY A 288 10.58 -31.42 -18.19
N GLN A 289 9.43 -31.89 -18.70
CA GLN A 289 8.79 -31.36 -19.89
C GLN A 289 7.62 -30.44 -19.54
N ALA A 290 7.46 -29.35 -20.28
CA ALA A 290 6.31 -28.47 -20.15
C ALA A 290 4.99 -29.22 -20.44
N VAL A 291 4.00 -29.02 -19.56
CA VAL A 291 2.64 -29.55 -19.70
C VAL A 291 1.60 -28.47 -19.43
N TYR A 292 0.35 -28.73 -19.80
CA TYR A 292 -0.75 -27.84 -19.42
C TYR A 292 -0.87 -27.73 -17.91
N GLY A 293 -0.93 -26.50 -17.43
CA GLY A 293 -1.52 -26.20 -16.13
C GLY A 293 -3.03 -26.40 -16.18
N TYR A 294 -3.64 -26.46 -15.00
CA TYR A 294 -5.09 -26.58 -14.87
C TYR A 294 -5.73 -25.35 -14.23
N GLU A 295 -4.96 -24.31 -13.88
CA GLU A 295 -5.49 -23.11 -13.25
C GLU A 295 -5.61 -21.96 -14.27
N GLN A 296 -6.70 -21.21 -14.16
CA GLN A 296 -7.03 -20.10 -15.04
C GLN A 296 -7.06 -18.88 -14.13
N ALA A 297 -6.02 -18.07 -14.25
CA ALA A 297 -5.84 -16.88 -13.46
C ALA A 297 -6.01 -15.66 -14.37
N GLY A 298 -7.05 -14.87 -14.10
CA GLY A 298 -7.44 -13.76 -14.96
C GLY A 298 -8.56 -14.12 -15.93
N THR A 299 -8.53 -13.48 -17.10
CA THR A 299 -9.62 -13.56 -18.08
C THR A 299 -9.67 -14.90 -18.83
N GLY A 300 -8.56 -15.64 -18.85
CA GLY A 300 -8.40 -16.88 -19.58
C GLY A 300 -7.83 -16.74 -20.98
N VAL A 301 -7.47 -15.52 -21.44
CA VAL A 301 -6.90 -15.30 -22.77
C VAL A 301 -5.68 -16.18 -23.01
N LEU A 302 -4.73 -16.22 -22.08
CA LEU A 302 -3.53 -17.06 -22.22
C LEU A 302 -3.88 -18.55 -22.23
N PHE A 303 -4.84 -18.98 -21.43
CA PHE A 303 -5.28 -20.38 -21.40
C PHE A 303 -6.00 -20.79 -22.69
N GLN A 304 -6.75 -19.90 -23.34
CA GLN A 304 -7.37 -20.19 -24.63
C GLN A 304 -6.35 -20.28 -25.77
N ILE A 305 -5.30 -19.46 -25.70
CA ILE A 305 -4.28 -19.36 -26.75
C ILE A 305 -3.21 -20.46 -26.63
N TRP A 306 -2.79 -20.77 -25.40
CA TRP A 306 -1.75 -21.75 -25.09
C TRP A 306 -2.26 -23.03 -24.42
N GLY A 307 -3.58 -23.19 -24.25
CA GLY A 307 -4.15 -24.38 -23.64
C GLY A 307 -4.66 -25.42 -24.63
N GLU A 308 -5.24 -26.47 -24.07
CA GLU A 308 -5.72 -27.67 -24.76
C GLU A 308 -6.82 -27.44 -25.80
N ASN A 309 -7.52 -26.30 -25.76
CA ASN A 309 -8.56 -25.98 -26.73
C ASN A 309 -7.98 -25.64 -28.11
N ARG A 310 -6.68 -25.33 -28.17
CA ARG A 310 -6.01 -24.89 -29.39
C ARG A 310 -4.79 -25.72 -29.75
N LEU A 311 -4.04 -26.19 -28.76
CA LEU A 311 -2.78 -26.90 -28.98
C LEU A 311 -2.92 -28.37 -28.56
N THR A 312 -2.29 -29.29 -29.30
CA THR A 312 -2.03 -30.64 -28.79
C THR A 312 -0.92 -30.60 -27.73
N PRO A 313 -0.84 -31.58 -26.81
CA PRO A 313 0.24 -31.63 -25.81
C PRO A 313 1.64 -31.50 -26.41
N GLU A 314 1.90 -32.09 -27.57
CA GLU A 314 3.17 -32.01 -28.28
C GLU A 314 3.44 -30.61 -28.83
N GLU A 315 2.42 -29.96 -29.40
CA GLU A 315 2.52 -28.59 -29.91
C GLU A 315 2.75 -27.58 -28.80
N PHE A 316 2.01 -27.70 -27.70
CA PHE A 316 2.21 -26.89 -26.51
C PHE A 316 3.62 -27.06 -25.98
N ARG A 317 4.07 -28.30 -25.78
CA ARG A 317 5.42 -28.58 -25.29
C ARG A 317 6.47 -27.95 -26.19
N ARG A 318 6.37 -28.14 -27.51
CA ARG A 318 7.30 -27.53 -28.47
C ARG A 318 7.36 -26.00 -28.34
N GLN A 319 6.21 -25.34 -28.25
CA GLN A 319 6.14 -23.88 -28.12
C GLN A 319 6.65 -23.39 -26.76
N ALA A 320 6.22 -24.03 -25.67
CA ALA A 320 6.59 -23.68 -24.31
C ALA A 320 8.10 -23.87 -24.08
N GLU A 321 8.70 -24.96 -24.54
CA GLU A 321 10.15 -25.16 -24.44
C GLU A 321 10.93 -24.19 -25.33
N GLY A 322 10.44 -23.91 -26.55
CA GLY A 322 11.05 -22.91 -27.42
C GLY A 322 11.07 -21.52 -26.78
N TYR A 323 9.96 -21.10 -26.16
CA TYR A 323 9.89 -19.85 -25.41
C TYR A 323 10.76 -19.89 -24.16
N ALA A 324 10.74 -20.98 -23.38
CA ALA A 324 11.54 -21.12 -22.17
C ALA A 324 13.05 -21.08 -22.43
N ALA A 325 13.49 -21.52 -23.61
CA ALA A 325 14.90 -21.44 -24.02
C ALA A 325 15.36 -20.01 -24.34
N ARG A 326 14.45 -19.13 -24.78
CA ARG A 326 14.72 -17.72 -25.09
C ARG A 326 13.51 -16.85 -24.71
N PRO A 327 13.26 -16.65 -23.41
CA PRO A 327 12.10 -15.86 -22.99
C PRO A 327 12.27 -14.43 -23.46
N ASN A 328 11.26 -13.87 -24.11
CA ASN A 328 11.26 -12.49 -24.56
C ASN A 328 9.99 -11.78 -24.14
N SER A 329 10.11 -10.53 -23.73
CA SER A 329 8.97 -9.66 -23.50
C SER A 329 8.37 -9.21 -24.83
N PHE A 330 7.07 -8.93 -24.83
CA PHE A 330 6.37 -8.29 -25.93
C PHE A 330 5.54 -7.14 -25.39
N PHE A 331 5.48 -6.04 -26.13
CA PHE A 331 4.58 -4.93 -25.88
C PHE A 331 4.09 -4.39 -27.22
N SER A 332 2.78 -4.20 -27.33
CA SER A 332 2.19 -3.38 -28.38
C SER A 332 0.98 -2.63 -27.82
N PRO A 333 0.93 -1.30 -28.00
CA PRO A 333 -0.25 -0.52 -27.65
C PRO A 333 -1.43 -0.81 -28.60
N ASP A 334 -1.22 -1.48 -29.72
CA ASP A 334 -2.28 -1.95 -30.62
C ASP A 334 -1.82 -3.09 -31.52
N ILE A 335 -2.25 -4.32 -31.21
CA ILE A 335 -1.89 -5.51 -32.00
C ILE A 335 -2.57 -5.57 -33.39
N HIS A 336 -3.42 -4.59 -33.71
CA HIS A 336 -4.03 -4.39 -35.03
C HIS A 336 -3.31 -3.31 -35.87
N GLY A 337 -2.20 -2.74 -35.39
CA GLY A 337 -1.32 -1.87 -36.16
C GLY A 337 -0.78 -2.53 -37.42
N GLU A 338 -0.33 -1.74 -38.41
CA GLU A 338 0.12 -2.25 -39.71
C GLU A 338 1.30 -3.23 -39.56
N ASP A 339 2.26 -2.90 -38.69
CA ASP A 339 3.41 -3.75 -38.40
C ASP A 339 2.99 -5.01 -37.63
N GLU A 340 2.14 -4.88 -36.60
CA GLU A 340 1.67 -6.01 -35.78
C GLU A 340 0.78 -7.00 -36.54
N ARG A 341 0.09 -6.55 -37.59
CA ARG A 341 -0.69 -7.45 -38.47
C ARG A 341 0.20 -8.45 -39.19
N GLN A 342 1.45 -8.10 -39.47
CA GLN A 342 2.42 -8.99 -40.11
C GLN A 342 2.91 -10.08 -39.14
N ILE A 343 2.74 -9.87 -37.83
CA ILE A 343 3.13 -10.83 -36.80
C ILE A 343 2.05 -11.93 -36.67
N GLY A 344 2.35 -13.10 -37.25
CA GLY A 344 1.40 -14.21 -37.33
C GLY A 344 0.96 -14.78 -35.97
N TRP A 345 1.84 -14.83 -34.98
CA TRP A 345 1.52 -15.38 -33.66
C TRP A 345 0.54 -14.51 -32.84
N LEU A 346 0.30 -13.26 -33.27
CA LEU A 346 -0.71 -12.36 -32.67
C LEU A 346 -2.14 -12.62 -33.18
N ALA A 347 -2.32 -13.34 -34.29
CA ALA A 347 -3.65 -13.63 -34.84
C ALA A 347 -4.65 -14.22 -33.83
N PRO A 348 -4.25 -15.15 -32.93
CA PRO A 348 -5.14 -15.70 -31.91
C PRO A 348 -5.60 -14.65 -30.89
N PHE A 349 -4.71 -13.73 -30.48
CA PHE A 349 -5.06 -12.62 -29.59
C PHE A 349 -6.08 -11.70 -30.26
N ARG A 350 -5.87 -11.37 -31.55
CA ARG A 350 -6.82 -10.58 -32.35
C ARG A 350 -8.18 -11.26 -32.49
N ASN A 351 -8.20 -12.59 -32.66
CA ASN A 351 -9.45 -13.36 -32.73
C ASN A 351 -10.24 -13.31 -31.41
N LEU A 352 -9.55 -13.13 -30.28
CA LEU A 352 -10.15 -12.87 -28.97
C LEU A 352 -10.41 -11.38 -28.71
N GLN A 353 -10.34 -10.54 -29.76
CA GLN A 353 -10.59 -9.10 -29.73
C GLN A 353 -9.66 -8.31 -28.79
N VAL A 354 -8.47 -8.84 -28.49
CA VAL A 354 -7.45 -8.13 -27.73
C VAL A 354 -6.96 -6.91 -28.51
N ARG A 355 -6.87 -5.76 -27.85
CA ARG A 355 -6.46 -4.49 -28.45
C ARG A 355 -5.00 -4.16 -28.16
N SER A 356 -4.66 -3.87 -26.90
CA SER A 356 -3.27 -3.72 -26.46
C SER A 356 -2.81 -4.99 -25.75
N LEU A 357 -1.52 -5.31 -25.87
CA LEU A 357 -0.96 -6.54 -25.32
C LEU A 357 0.45 -6.30 -24.80
N ALA A 358 0.70 -6.72 -23.57
CA ALA A 358 2.04 -6.93 -23.03
C ALA A 358 2.16 -8.35 -22.49
N LEU A 359 3.25 -9.03 -22.82
CA LEU A 359 3.63 -10.33 -22.31
C LEU A 359 4.99 -10.19 -21.63
N VAL A 360 5.07 -10.52 -20.35
CA VAL A 360 6.27 -10.35 -19.53
C VAL A 360 6.66 -11.70 -18.93
N PRO A 361 7.82 -12.28 -19.28
CA PRO A 361 8.34 -13.45 -18.59
C PRO A 361 8.75 -13.10 -17.16
N LEU A 362 8.38 -13.96 -16.21
CA LEU A 362 8.69 -13.81 -14.80
C LEU A 362 9.63 -14.92 -14.33
N PHE A 363 10.57 -14.55 -13.47
CA PHE A 363 11.65 -15.42 -13.03
C PHE A 363 11.75 -15.45 -11.50
N VAL A 364 12.10 -16.62 -10.97
CA VAL A 364 12.57 -16.81 -9.59
C VAL A 364 13.90 -17.53 -9.67
N GLU A 365 14.96 -16.98 -9.06
CA GLU A 365 16.31 -17.58 -9.10
C GLU A 365 16.77 -17.94 -10.54
N GLN A 366 16.57 -17.03 -11.50
CA GLN A 366 16.85 -17.21 -12.94
C GLN A 366 16.02 -18.30 -13.66
N LYS A 367 15.15 -19.02 -12.95
CA LYS A 367 14.22 -19.99 -13.54
C LYS A 367 12.96 -19.27 -14.02
N LEU A 368 12.56 -19.50 -15.28
CA LEU A 368 11.27 -19.04 -15.80
C LEU A 368 10.14 -19.75 -15.04
N VAL A 369 9.32 -18.97 -14.33
CA VAL A 369 8.15 -19.48 -13.58
C VAL A 369 6.83 -19.23 -14.29
N GLY A 370 6.80 -18.28 -15.24
CA GLY A 370 5.67 -18.13 -16.13
C GLY A 370 5.64 -16.80 -16.86
N VAL A 371 4.46 -16.46 -17.37
CA VAL A 371 4.21 -15.23 -18.13
C VAL A 371 3.07 -14.46 -17.48
N LEU A 372 3.31 -13.18 -17.24
CA LEU A 372 2.29 -12.18 -16.93
C LEU A 372 1.82 -11.56 -18.25
N CYS A 373 0.52 -11.61 -18.51
CA CYS A 373 -0.11 -10.91 -19.61
C CYS A 373 -0.91 -9.73 -19.05
N MET A 374 -0.75 -8.58 -19.69
CA MET A 374 -1.54 -7.38 -19.47
C MET A 374 -2.18 -7.03 -20.81
N HIS A 375 -3.50 -6.89 -20.85
CA HIS A 375 -4.22 -6.68 -22.10
C HIS A 375 -5.48 -5.84 -21.92
N THR A 376 -6.04 -5.39 -23.04
CA THR A 376 -7.32 -4.67 -23.09
C THR A 376 -8.18 -5.22 -24.22
N TRP A 377 -9.47 -4.86 -24.22
CA TRP A 377 -10.39 -5.10 -25.33
C TRP A 377 -10.92 -3.80 -25.91
N LYS A 378 -11.58 -3.92 -27.08
CA LYS A 378 -12.26 -2.81 -27.77
C LYS A 378 -11.27 -1.69 -28.13
N ASP A 379 -11.59 -0.44 -27.81
CA ASP A 379 -10.80 0.73 -28.17
C ASP A 379 -9.81 1.16 -27.08
N GLU A 380 -9.83 0.51 -25.92
CA GLU A 380 -8.96 0.84 -24.80
C GLU A 380 -7.51 0.47 -25.13
N ARG A 381 -6.59 1.41 -24.86
CA ARG A 381 -5.15 1.20 -25.04
C ARG A 381 -4.38 1.56 -23.78
N PHE A 382 -3.21 0.95 -23.61
CA PHE A 382 -2.25 1.37 -22.59
C PHE A 382 -0.88 1.64 -23.19
N ASP A 383 -0.15 2.54 -22.54
CA ASP A 383 1.20 2.96 -22.93
C ASP A 383 2.27 2.29 -22.07
N GLU A 384 3.53 2.60 -22.37
CA GLU A 384 4.71 2.09 -21.66
C GLU A 384 4.74 2.54 -20.20
N LYS A 385 4.13 3.69 -19.86
CA LYS A 385 4.09 4.17 -18.46
C LYS A 385 3.25 3.27 -17.59
N LYS A 386 2.11 2.78 -18.11
CA LYS A 386 1.28 1.79 -17.42
C LYS A 386 2.01 0.45 -17.24
N LEU A 387 2.80 0.04 -18.23
CA LEU A 387 3.63 -1.16 -18.14
C LEU A 387 4.75 -0.99 -17.10
N ALA A 388 5.45 0.15 -17.10
CA ALA A 388 6.50 0.45 -16.13
C ALA A 388 5.98 0.46 -14.68
N ALA A 389 4.76 0.95 -14.46
CA ALA A 389 4.12 0.90 -13.15
C ALA A 389 3.92 -0.55 -12.62
N LEU A 390 3.85 -1.54 -13.51
CA LEU A 390 3.68 -2.96 -13.16
C LEU A 390 4.98 -3.60 -12.63
N GLU A 391 6.14 -3.04 -12.95
CA GLU A 391 7.45 -3.61 -12.61
C GLU A 391 7.62 -3.85 -11.11
N MET A 392 7.09 -2.96 -10.27
CA MET A 392 7.16 -3.10 -8.80
C MET A 392 6.42 -4.33 -8.26
N ALA A 393 5.53 -4.93 -9.05
CA ALA A 393 4.83 -6.16 -8.69
C ALA A 393 5.50 -7.44 -9.24
N PHE A 394 6.46 -7.35 -10.18
CA PHE A 394 7.01 -8.52 -10.88
C PHE A 394 7.57 -9.58 -9.93
N ALA A 395 8.36 -9.19 -8.93
CA ALA A 395 8.91 -10.14 -7.96
C ALA A 395 7.80 -10.85 -7.16
N SER A 396 6.77 -10.12 -6.74
CA SER A 396 5.64 -10.70 -6.02
C SER A 396 4.81 -11.62 -6.91
N ILE A 397 4.57 -11.28 -8.18
CA ILE A 397 3.85 -12.15 -9.11
C ILE A 397 4.69 -13.39 -9.44
N ALA A 398 6.00 -13.24 -9.64
CA ALA A 398 6.90 -14.37 -9.88
C ALA A 398 6.87 -15.36 -8.72
N GLN A 399 6.92 -14.87 -7.48
CA GLN A 399 6.80 -15.73 -6.30
C GLN A 399 5.45 -16.43 -6.23
N LEU A 400 4.36 -15.75 -6.58
CA LEU A 400 3.03 -16.35 -6.66
C LEU A 400 2.99 -17.49 -7.69
N LEU A 401 3.55 -17.29 -8.89
CA LEU A 401 3.63 -18.33 -9.92
C LEU A 401 4.49 -19.51 -9.46
N ASN A 402 5.58 -19.24 -8.73
CA ASN A 402 6.41 -20.31 -8.17
C ASN A 402 5.65 -21.13 -7.11
N ILE A 403 4.89 -20.47 -6.22
CA ILE A 403 4.01 -21.14 -5.27
C ILE A 403 3.00 -22.03 -6.00
N TYR A 404 2.41 -21.56 -7.09
CA TYR A 404 1.52 -22.38 -7.90
C TYR A 404 2.22 -23.62 -8.46
N ILE A 405 3.44 -23.48 -8.99
CA ILE A 405 4.22 -24.61 -9.51
C ILE A 405 4.50 -25.63 -8.39
N GLU A 406 4.82 -25.17 -7.18
CA GLU A 406 5.00 -26.03 -6.00
C GLU A 406 3.70 -26.75 -5.62
N GLU A 407 2.57 -26.04 -5.58
CA GLU A 407 1.24 -26.61 -5.31
C GLU A 407 0.87 -27.67 -6.35
N PHE A 408 1.13 -27.41 -7.64
CA PHE A 408 0.94 -28.36 -8.73
C PHE A 408 1.76 -29.64 -8.51
N ASN A 409 3.04 -29.52 -8.16
CA ASN A 409 3.91 -30.67 -7.92
C ASN A 409 3.47 -31.47 -6.69
N LEU A 410 3.07 -30.80 -5.61
CA LEU A 410 2.55 -31.42 -4.39
C LEU A 410 1.25 -32.19 -4.65
N GLU A 411 0.33 -31.63 -5.45
CA GLU A 411 -0.89 -32.34 -5.85
C GLU A 411 -0.58 -33.61 -6.65
N LEU A 412 0.39 -33.57 -7.58
CA LEU A 412 0.83 -34.75 -8.32
C LEU A 412 1.40 -35.82 -7.38
N GLU A 413 2.30 -35.45 -6.47
CA GLU A 413 2.89 -36.38 -5.50
C GLU A 413 1.83 -37.02 -4.60
N ASN A 414 0.85 -36.24 -4.15
CA ASN A 414 -0.24 -36.75 -3.32
C ASN A 414 -1.10 -37.77 -4.07
N ILE A 415 -1.45 -37.50 -5.32
CA ILE A 415 -2.17 -38.48 -6.17
C ILE A 415 -1.39 -39.77 -6.31
N ILE A 416 -0.07 -39.66 -6.51
CA ILE A 416 0.81 -40.82 -6.65
C ILE A 416 0.83 -41.63 -5.34
N LYS A 417 1.01 -40.98 -4.18
CA LYS A 417 1.03 -41.64 -2.86
C LYS A 417 -0.30 -42.26 -2.47
N GLU A 418 -1.42 -41.60 -2.78
CA GLU A 418 -2.77 -42.12 -2.52
C GLU A 418 -3.07 -43.38 -3.35
N LYS A 419 -2.56 -43.43 -4.58
CA LYS A 419 -2.83 -44.53 -5.51
C LYS A 419 -1.77 -45.64 -5.44
N PHE A 420 -0.57 -45.36 -4.93
CA PHE A 420 0.55 -46.30 -4.91
C PHE A 420 1.42 -46.10 -3.65
N THR A 421 1.58 -47.16 -2.86
CA THR A 421 2.31 -47.13 -1.57
C THR A 421 3.81 -47.38 -1.69
N SER A 422 4.29 -47.86 -2.84
CA SER A 422 5.71 -48.07 -3.13
C SER A 422 5.95 -48.02 -4.63
N ILE A 423 6.88 -47.17 -5.06
CA ILE A 423 7.22 -47.00 -6.48
C ILE A 423 8.73 -47.19 -6.65
N GLN A 424 9.11 -48.05 -7.59
CA GLN A 424 10.50 -48.17 -8.00
C GLN A 424 10.92 -46.94 -8.81
N PRO A 425 12.11 -46.34 -8.54
CA PRO A 425 12.56 -45.13 -9.25
C PRO A 425 12.51 -45.24 -10.78
N ALA A 426 12.78 -46.43 -11.34
CA ALA A 426 12.82 -46.68 -12.78
C ALA A 426 11.48 -46.46 -13.52
N VAL A 427 10.35 -46.52 -12.82
CA VAL A 427 9.00 -46.38 -13.40
C VAL A 427 8.26 -45.12 -12.93
N GLN A 428 8.88 -44.32 -12.06
CA GLN A 428 8.32 -43.10 -11.48
C GLN A 428 7.74 -42.15 -12.55
N TRP A 429 8.41 -42.05 -13.71
CA TRP A 429 7.98 -41.18 -14.80
C TRP A 429 6.58 -41.52 -15.34
N LYS A 430 6.21 -42.81 -15.43
CA LYS A 430 4.87 -43.24 -15.87
C LYS A 430 3.79 -42.83 -14.88
N PHE A 431 4.11 -42.88 -13.58
CA PHE A 431 3.18 -42.47 -12.53
C PHE A 431 2.97 -40.96 -12.54
N ASN A 432 4.02 -40.18 -12.78
CA ASN A 432 3.92 -38.73 -12.91
C ASN A 432 3.00 -38.33 -14.09
N GLU A 433 3.13 -38.98 -15.24
CA GLU A 433 2.24 -38.75 -16.40
C GLU A 433 0.79 -39.17 -16.12
N ALA A 434 0.59 -40.34 -15.50
CA ALA A 434 -0.74 -40.82 -15.15
C ALA A 434 -1.44 -39.91 -14.14
N ALA A 435 -0.70 -39.43 -13.13
CA ALA A 435 -1.18 -38.47 -12.14
C ALA A 435 -1.56 -37.14 -12.79
N TRP A 436 -0.74 -36.63 -13.71
CA TRP A 436 -1.07 -35.43 -14.49
C TRP A 436 -2.35 -35.60 -15.31
N HIS A 437 -2.47 -36.67 -16.08
CA HIS A 437 -3.69 -36.95 -16.86
C HIS A 437 -4.93 -37.10 -15.97
N TYR A 438 -4.79 -37.68 -14.77
CA TYR A 438 -5.89 -37.77 -13.80
C TYR A 438 -6.27 -36.39 -13.26
N LEU A 439 -5.29 -35.60 -12.82
CA LEU A 439 -5.47 -34.27 -12.25
C LEU A 439 -6.12 -33.31 -13.27
N HIS A 440 -5.60 -33.31 -14.49
CA HIS A 440 -6.11 -32.48 -15.59
C HIS A 440 -7.56 -32.81 -15.92
N ARG A 441 -7.91 -34.10 -16.02
CA ARG A 441 -9.30 -34.54 -16.25
C ARG A 441 -10.23 -34.16 -15.10
N ARG A 442 -9.81 -34.37 -13.85
CA ARG A 442 -10.60 -34.05 -12.66
C ARG A 442 -10.92 -32.56 -12.57
N LYS A 443 -9.92 -31.69 -12.76
CA LYS A 443 -10.11 -30.22 -12.67
C LYS A 443 -10.90 -29.66 -13.86
N LYS A 444 -10.84 -30.31 -15.04
CA LYS A 444 -11.69 -29.97 -16.20
C LYS A 444 -13.18 -30.22 -15.95
N VAL A 445 -13.53 -31.28 -15.22
CA VAL A 445 -14.94 -31.58 -14.87
C VAL A 445 -15.50 -30.56 -13.87
N CYS A 446 -14.69 -30.07 -12.92
CA CYS A 446 -15.13 -29.05 -11.96
C CYS A 446 -15.30 -27.64 -12.55
N ARG A 447 -14.93 -27.41 -13.83
CA ARG A 447 -15.03 -26.12 -14.52
C ARG A 447 -16.23 -26.00 -15.45
N LYS A 448 -16.88 -27.12 -15.77
CA LYS A 448 -18.18 -27.14 -16.45
C LYS A 448 -19.28 -27.10 -15.41
#